data_AF-A0A520JD83-F1
#
_entry.id   AF-A0A520JD83-F1
#
_cell.length_a   1.000
_cell.length_b   1.000
_cell.length_c   1.000
_cell.angle_alpha   90.00
_cell.angle_beta   90.00
_cell.angle_gamma   90.00
#
_symmetry.space_group_name_H-M   'P 1'
#
loop_
_entity.id
_entity.type
_entity.pdbx_description
1 polymer ?
#
loop_
_entity_poly.entity_id
_entity_poly.type
_entity_poly.pdbx_seq_one_letter_code
_entity_poly.pdbx_strand_id
1 'polypeptide(L)'
;TRTYYLSRSQPPVFYLMSGLSRDATTLATRTRQLRAEHAFWMDGEATLKPGQQHRRVARLADGSLLNRYWDDRADPRDESYREDAALADHTTDRDRADLFRNLRAGAESGWDFSSRWFADGRTLATVRTTRFAAVDLNSLLLGLEQAIATNCRTLADTACATEFGQRAEARTQAIRRHLWNGRFFADHDLDTGRANTVLTAATMFPLFVGAATPDQGRATAAAFQPLVGEGGVMTTGTPSGQQWDEPNGWAPLQWIAITGLRRYQDTALATRIRTAWLAGVQREYAASGKLLEKYDVVERKPGGGGEYPNQDGFGWTNGVTRALLAETP
;
A
#
# COMPACT_ATOMS: atom_id res chain seq x y z
N THR A 1 -20.57 1.37 0.90
CA THR A 1 -20.41 0.02 0.31
C THR A 1 -21.19 -0.05 -1.00
N ARG A 2 -20.64 -0.68 -2.04
CA ARG A 2 -21.25 -0.77 -3.40
C ARG A 2 -21.10 -2.19 -3.94
N THR A 3 -22.05 -2.65 -4.75
CA THR A 3 -22.07 -4.04 -5.27
C THR A 3 -20.92 -4.34 -6.22
N TYR A 4 -20.50 -3.37 -7.04
CA TYR A 4 -19.39 -3.51 -7.99
C TYR A 4 -18.00 -3.59 -7.33
N TYR A 5 -17.91 -3.43 -6.00
CA TYR A 5 -16.69 -3.64 -5.23
C TYR A 5 -16.65 -5.00 -4.52
N LEU A 6 -17.68 -5.85 -4.62
CA LEU A 6 -17.67 -7.16 -3.96
C LEU A 6 -16.60 -8.12 -4.50
N SER A 7 -16.02 -7.87 -5.69
CA SER A 7 -15.01 -8.74 -6.30
C SER A 7 -13.58 -8.50 -5.82
N ARG A 8 -13.35 -7.46 -5.01
CA ARG A 8 -12.03 -7.09 -4.49
C ARG A 8 -12.10 -6.46 -3.11
N SER A 9 -10.95 -6.31 -2.47
CA SER A 9 -10.77 -5.58 -1.22
C SER A 9 -10.08 -4.21 -1.46
N GLN A 10 -9.35 -3.74 -0.46
CA GLN A 10 -8.40 -2.62 -0.49
C GLN A 10 -7.24 -2.92 0.48
N PRO A 11 -6.16 -2.10 0.55
CA PRO A 11 -5.05 -2.36 1.48
C PRO A 11 -5.53 -2.64 2.92
N PRO A 12 -5.14 -3.77 3.55
CA PRO A 12 -5.79 -4.27 4.76
C PRO A 12 -5.37 -3.51 6.02
N VAL A 13 -6.04 -2.38 6.25
CA VAL A 13 -5.82 -1.50 7.42
C VAL A 13 -6.86 -1.73 8.53
N PHE A 14 -7.74 -2.73 8.40
CA PHE A 14 -8.76 -3.01 9.40
C PHE A 14 -8.16 -3.37 10.77
N TYR A 15 -6.98 -4.00 10.83
CA TYR A 15 -6.25 -4.21 12.09
C TYR A 15 -5.84 -2.91 12.77
N LEU A 16 -5.45 -1.88 12.00
CA LEU A 16 -5.14 -0.55 12.52
C LEU A 16 -6.40 0.12 13.07
N MET A 17 -7.50 0.07 12.31
CA MET A 17 -8.80 0.61 12.72
C MET A 17 -9.31 -0.07 13.99
N SER A 18 -9.29 -1.40 14.00
CA SER A 18 -9.66 -2.23 15.15
C SER A 18 -8.81 -1.89 16.37
N GLY A 19 -7.50 -1.67 16.18
CA GLY A 19 -6.57 -1.29 17.23
C GLY A 19 -6.85 0.07 17.90
N LEU A 20 -7.64 0.94 17.28
CA LEU A 20 -8.05 2.22 17.90
C LEU A 20 -9.07 2.03 19.03
N SER A 21 -9.81 0.90 19.05
CA SER A 21 -10.80 0.63 20.08
C SER A 21 -10.14 0.27 21.42
N ARG A 22 -10.50 1.02 22.46
CA ARG A 22 -10.10 0.77 23.86
C ARG A 22 -11.06 -0.16 24.60
N ASP A 23 -12.15 -0.59 23.94
CA ASP A 23 -13.13 -1.48 24.53
C ASP A 23 -12.63 -2.94 24.49
N ALA A 24 -12.24 -3.45 25.65
CA ALA A 24 -11.75 -4.81 25.82
C ALA A 24 -12.85 -5.87 25.58
N THR A 25 -14.13 -5.55 25.78
CA THR A 25 -15.25 -6.51 25.63
C THR A 25 -15.42 -6.96 24.18
N THR A 26 -15.03 -6.12 23.22
CA THR A 26 -15.11 -6.42 21.79
C THR A 26 -13.88 -7.15 21.25
N LEU A 27 -12.83 -7.33 22.06
CA LEU A 27 -11.53 -7.85 21.59
C LEU A 27 -11.65 -9.23 20.94
N ALA A 28 -12.42 -10.14 21.54
CA ALA A 28 -12.65 -11.47 20.98
C ALA A 28 -13.36 -11.42 19.62
N THR A 29 -14.40 -10.60 19.48
CA THR A 29 -15.13 -10.41 18.23
C THR A 29 -14.24 -9.79 17.15
N ARG A 30 -13.51 -8.72 17.49
CA ARG A 30 -12.56 -8.07 16.59
C ARG A 30 -11.48 -9.05 16.13
N THR A 31 -10.96 -9.88 17.03
CA THR A 31 -9.94 -10.90 16.69
C THR A 31 -10.47 -11.95 15.73
N ARG A 32 -11.72 -12.42 15.91
CA ARG A 32 -12.35 -13.31 14.92
C ARG A 32 -12.48 -12.66 13.54
N GLN A 33 -12.85 -11.38 13.48
CA GLN A 33 -12.96 -10.65 12.21
C GLN A 33 -11.60 -10.46 11.53
N LEU A 34 -10.54 -10.15 12.30
CA LEU A 34 -9.18 -10.07 11.78
C LEU A 34 -8.70 -11.41 11.20
N ARG A 35 -9.01 -12.53 11.87
CA ARG A 35 -8.71 -13.87 11.34
C ARG A 35 -9.50 -14.18 10.06
N ALA A 36 -10.75 -13.72 9.96
CA ALA A 36 -11.54 -13.89 8.74
C ALA A 36 -10.98 -13.06 7.57
N GLU A 37 -10.55 -11.82 7.82
CA GLU A 37 -9.85 -11.00 6.82
C GLU A 37 -8.53 -11.65 6.39
N HIS A 38 -7.73 -12.15 7.34
CA HIS A 38 -6.50 -12.89 7.02
C HIS A 38 -6.78 -14.11 6.15
N ALA A 39 -7.81 -14.89 6.46
CA ALA A 39 -8.22 -16.04 5.65
C ALA A 39 -8.63 -15.64 4.21
N PHE A 40 -9.25 -14.48 4.01
CA PHE A 40 -9.54 -13.95 2.68
C PHE A 40 -8.24 -13.68 1.88
N TRP A 41 -7.24 -13.06 2.51
CA TRP A 41 -5.95 -12.78 1.85
C TRP A 41 -5.15 -14.04 1.57
N MET A 42 -5.30 -15.07 2.42
CA MET A 42 -4.56 -16.33 2.33
C MET A 42 -5.33 -17.45 1.61
N ASP A 43 -6.47 -17.14 0.99
CA ASP A 43 -7.28 -18.13 0.26
C ASP A 43 -6.45 -18.86 -0.81
N GLY A 44 -6.43 -20.19 -0.74
CA GLY A 44 -5.64 -21.08 -1.59
C GLY A 44 -4.22 -21.39 -1.11
N GLU A 45 -3.74 -20.84 0.01
CA GLU A 45 -2.35 -21.07 0.47
C GLU A 45 -1.99 -22.55 0.68
N ALA A 46 -2.95 -23.36 1.15
CA ALA A 46 -2.74 -24.72 1.60
C ALA A 46 -2.37 -25.71 0.48
N THR A 47 -2.85 -25.46 -0.75
CA THR A 47 -2.64 -26.34 -1.91
C THR A 47 -1.64 -25.78 -2.91
N LEU A 48 -1.21 -24.53 -2.72
CA LEU A 48 -0.32 -23.82 -3.64
C LEU A 48 1.09 -24.40 -3.58
N LYS A 49 1.66 -24.79 -4.73
CA LYS A 49 3.03 -25.30 -4.83
C LYS A 49 4.06 -24.18 -5.04
N PRO A 50 5.36 -24.38 -4.74
CA PRO A 50 6.38 -23.38 -5.02
C PRO A 50 6.38 -22.93 -6.49
N GLY A 51 6.53 -21.62 -6.72
CA GLY A 51 6.47 -20.99 -8.05
C GLY A 51 5.06 -20.71 -8.57
N GLN A 52 4.00 -21.07 -7.81
CA GLN A 52 2.62 -20.86 -8.24
C GLN A 52 1.97 -19.64 -7.58
N GLN A 53 0.93 -19.14 -8.22
CA GLN A 53 0.05 -18.10 -7.68
C GLN A 53 -1.40 -18.57 -7.72
N HIS A 54 -2.17 -18.20 -6.69
CA HIS A 54 -3.62 -18.37 -6.66
C HIS A 54 -4.24 -17.15 -6.02
N ARG A 55 -5.09 -16.44 -6.77
CA ARG A 55 -5.72 -15.18 -6.32
C ARG A 55 -4.70 -14.22 -5.70
N ARG A 56 -4.89 -13.83 -4.43
CA ARG A 56 -4.04 -12.92 -3.66
C ARG A 56 -2.77 -13.56 -3.11
N VAL A 57 -2.54 -14.86 -3.30
CA VAL A 57 -1.39 -15.60 -2.74
C VAL A 57 -0.39 -15.96 -3.83
N ALA A 58 0.90 -15.72 -3.56
CA ALA A 58 2.01 -16.16 -4.37
C ALA A 58 2.99 -16.97 -3.49
N ARG A 59 3.27 -18.21 -3.89
CA ARG A 59 4.32 -19.01 -3.27
C ARG A 59 5.57 -18.92 -4.13
N LEU A 60 6.62 -18.33 -3.61
CA LEU A 60 7.90 -18.19 -4.30
C LEU A 60 8.58 -19.55 -4.48
N ALA A 61 9.63 -19.58 -5.30
CA ALA A 61 10.36 -20.81 -5.62
C ALA A 61 10.98 -21.50 -4.38
N ASP A 62 11.36 -20.72 -3.36
CA ASP A 62 11.89 -21.23 -2.09
C ASP A 62 10.81 -21.61 -1.07
N GLY A 63 9.53 -21.55 -1.45
CA GLY A 63 8.39 -21.87 -0.60
C GLY A 63 7.85 -20.70 0.22
N SER A 64 8.53 -19.55 0.25
CA SER A 64 8.06 -18.34 0.95
C SER A 64 6.69 -17.90 0.41
N LEU A 65 5.79 -17.51 1.30
CA LEU A 65 4.49 -16.97 0.94
C LEU A 65 4.53 -15.45 1.00
N LEU A 66 4.12 -14.83 -0.10
CA LEU A 66 3.80 -13.42 -0.19
C LEU A 66 2.41 -13.25 -0.81
N ASN A 67 1.89 -12.04 -0.74
CA ASN A 67 0.61 -11.68 -1.32
C ASN A 67 0.76 -10.66 -2.44
N ARG A 68 -0.22 -10.68 -3.34
CA ARG A 68 -0.39 -9.73 -4.45
C ARG A 68 -1.82 -9.23 -4.46
N TYR A 69 -2.05 -8.07 -5.08
CA TYR A 69 -3.40 -7.61 -5.36
C TYR A 69 -4.04 -8.42 -6.49
N TRP A 70 -5.33 -8.71 -6.35
CA TRP A 70 -6.11 -9.56 -7.25
C TRP A 70 -7.62 -9.30 -7.10
N ASP A 71 -8.29 -8.98 -8.21
CA ASP A 71 -9.75 -8.97 -8.29
C ASP A 71 -10.25 -10.31 -8.86
N ASP A 72 -11.34 -10.84 -8.30
CA ASP A 72 -11.93 -12.11 -8.73
C ASP A 72 -12.67 -12.02 -10.08
N ARG A 73 -12.88 -10.81 -10.59
CA ARG A 73 -13.42 -10.51 -11.93
C ARG A 73 -12.34 -10.08 -12.91
N ALA A 74 -12.66 -10.28 -14.20
CA ALA A 74 -11.76 -10.04 -15.32
C ALA A 74 -12.49 -9.35 -16.49
N ASP A 75 -13.40 -8.45 -16.14
CA ASP A 75 -14.24 -7.64 -17.03
C ASP A 75 -14.01 -6.14 -16.73
N PRO A 76 -14.45 -5.19 -17.57
CA PRO A 76 -14.32 -3.76 -17.29
C PRO A 76 -14.93 -3.37 -15.94
N ARG A 77 -14.28 -2.48 -15.20
CA ARG A 77 -14.81 -1.90 -13.95
C ARG A 77 -16.15 -1.22 -14.21
N ASP A 78 -17.19 -1.54 -13.44
CA ASP A 78 -18.52 -0.95 -13.61
C ASP A 78 -18.47 0.59 -13.47
N GLU A 79 -17.64 1.09 -12.55
CA GLU A 79 -17.47 2.52 -12.27
C GLU A 79 -16.57 3.27 -13.26
N SER A 80 -15.79 2.55 -14.09
CA SER A 80 -14.88 3.09 -15.11
C SER A 80 -15.02 2.30 -16.43
N TYR A 81 -16.24 1.89 -16.78
CA TYR A 81 -16.47 0.92 -17.86
C TYR A 81 -15.96 1.44 -19.20
N ARG A 82 -16.24 2.71 -19.50
CA ARG A 82 -15.89 3.35 -20.77
C ARG A 82 -14.37 3.44 -20.92
N GLU A 83 -13.69 3.83 -19.86
CA GLU A 83 -12.24 3.99 -19.78
C GLU A 83 -11.55 2.63 -19.99
N ASP A 84 -11.98 1.60 -19.25
CA ASP A 84 -11.44 0.24 -19.37
C ASP A 84 -11.69 -0.37 -20.75
N ALA A 85 -12.92 -0.25 -21.28
CA ALA A 85 -13.27 -0.76 -22.60
C ALA A 85 -12.49 -0.06 -23.72
N ALA A 86 -12.38 1.27 -23.66
CA ALA A 86 -11.59 2.03 -24.62
C ALA A 86 -10.11 1.63 -24.58
N LEU A 87 -9.51 1.47 -23.39
CA LEU A 87 -8.13 1.02 -23.29
C LEU A 87 -7.92 -0.37 -23.90
N ALA A 88 -8.85 -1.30 -23.68
CA ALA A 88 -8.79 -2.63 -24.27
C ALA A 88 -8.90 -2.60 -25.80
N ASP A 89 -9.71 -1.69 -26.36
CA ASP A 89 -9.83 -1.53 -27.81
C ASP A 89 -8.55 -0.96 -28.45
N HIS A 90 -7.75 -0.19 -27.69
CA HIS A 90 -6.44 0.32 -28.13
C HIS A 90 -5.26 -0.61 -27.80
N THR A 91 -5.50 -1.75 -27.14
CA THR A 91 -4.46 -2.71 -26.72
C THR A 91 -4.76 -4.10 -27.31
N THR A 92 -4.87 -4.17 -28.64
CA THR A 92 -5.37 -5.38 -29.35
C THR A 92 -4.48 -6.60 -29.23
N ASP A 93 -3.18 -6.42 -28.97
CA ASP A 93 -2.20 -7.51 -28.86
C ASP A 93 -2.20 -8.18 -27.47
N ARG A 94 -3.03 -7.71 -26.55
CA ARG A 94 -3.10 -8.19 -25.17
C ARG A 94 -4.41 -8.94 -24.91
N ASP A 95 -4.32 -10.02 -24.12
CA ASP A 95 -5.52 -10.68 -23.60
C ASP A 95 -6.37 -9.70 -22.77
N ARG A 96 -7.65 -9.53 -23.18
CA ARG A 96 -8.55 -8.55 -22.54
C ARG A 96 -8.83 -8.90 -21.08
N ALA A 97 -9.01 -10.19 -20.78
CA ALA A 97 -9.31 -10.62 -19.42
C ALA A 97 -8.12 -10.39 -18.48
N ASP A 98 -6.89 -10.59 -18.95
CA ASP A 98 -5.67 -10.23 -18.23
C ASP A 98 -5.56 -8.71 -18.03
N LEU A 99 -5.80 -7.89 -19.07
CA LEU A 99 -5.80 -6.44 -18.94
C LEU A 99 -6.77 -5.97 -17.85
N PHE A 100 -8.04 -6.40 -17.93
CA PHE A 100 -9.06 -6.04 -16.95
C PHE A 100 -8.72 -6.52 -15.53
N ARG A 101 -8.14 -7.72 -15.39
CA ARG A 101 -7.65 -8.22 -14.10
C ARG A 101 -6.64 -7.25 -13.47
N ASN A 102 -5.69 -6.78 -14.27
CA ASN A 102 -4.61 -5.92 -13.78
C ASN A 102 -5.09 -4.51 -13.48
N LEU A 103 -6.06 -3.98 -14.24
CA LEU A 103 -6.73 -2.72 -13.92
C LEU A 103 -7.50 -2.83 -12.59
N ARG A 104 -8.34 -3.86 -12.44
CA ARG A 104 -9.09 -4.10 -11.20
C ARG A 104 -8.18 -4.37 -10.00
N ALA A 105 -7.08 -5.10 -10.17
CA ALA A 105 -6.07 -5.29 -9.14
C ALA A 105 -5.35 -3.98 -8.77
N GLY A 106 -5.15 -3.06 -9.73
CA GLY A 106 -4.65 -1.70 -9.45
C GLY A 106 -5.63 -0.90 -8.58
N ALA A 107 -6.94 -1.08 -8.78
CA ALA A 107 -7.95 -0.51 -7.89
C ALA A 107 -7.99 -1.19 -6.51
N GLU A 108 -7.78 -2.52 -6.42
CA GLU A 108 -7.64 -3.22 -5.13
C GLU A 108 -6.40 -2.74 -4.36
N SER A 109 -5.33 -2.35 -5.07
CA SER A 109 -4.14 -1.81 -4.41
C SER A 109 -4.39 -0.43 -3.79
N GLY A 110 -5.47 0.24 -4.18
CA GLY A 110 -5.72 1.65 -3.87
C GLY A 110 -4.74 2.60 -4.58
N TRP A 111 -4.04 2.13 -5.63
CA TRP A 111 -3.10 2.93 -6.42
C TRP A 111 -3.48 2.87 -7.91
N ASP A 112 -4.73 3.21 -8.22
CA ASP A 112 -5.32 3.25 -9.56
C ASP A 112 -5.23 4.66 -10.18
N PHE A 113 -4.28 4.98 -11.06
CA PHE A 113 -3.15 4.15 -11.47
C PHE A 113 -1.81 4.79 -11.13
N SER A 114 -0.75 4.00 -11.31
CA SER A 114 0.62 4.35 -10.99
C SER A 114 1.59 3.64 -11.92
N SER A 115 2.67 4.33 -12.28
CA SER A 115 3.86 3.79 -12.97
C SER A 115 4.43 2.56 -12.28
N ARG A 116 4.21 2.44 -10.95
CA ARG A 116 4.53 1.27 -10.14
C ARG A 116 4.07 -0.04 -10.75
N TRP A 117 2.95 -0.03 -11.48
CA TRP A 117 2.33 -1.22 -12.06
C TRP A 117 2.62 -1.43 -13.54
N PHE A 118 3.31 -0.50 -14.20
CA PHE A 118 3.45 -0.48 -15.65
C PHE A 118 4.76 -1.13 -16.08
N ALA A 119 4.73 -2.02 -17.08
CA ALA A 119 5.92 -2.71 -17.54
C ALA A 119 6.99 -1.75 -18.10
N ASP A 120 6.55 -0.63 -18.70
CA ASP A 120 7.42 0.43 -19.21
C ASP A 120 7.57 1.62 -18.25
N GLY A 121 6.96 1.55 -17.07
CA GLY A 121 6.92 2.61 -16.07
C GLY A 121 6.15 3.86 -16.49
N ARG A 122 5.35 3.84 -17.58
CA ARG A 122 4.70 5.05 -18.10
C ARG A 122 3.28 4.84 -18.60
N THR A 123 3.01 3.76 -19.31
CA THR A 123 1.77 3.61 -20.07
C THR A 123 0.83 2.60 -19.42
N LEU A 124 -0.40 3.03 -19.15
CA LEU A 124 -1.43 2.19 -18.50
C LEU A 124 -1.74 0.90 -19.28
N ALA A 125 -1.62 0.91 -20.61
CA ALA A 125 -1.79 -0.30 -21.44
C ALA A 125 -0.84 -1.45 -21.04
N THR A 126 0.30 -1.13 -20.43
CA THR A 126 1.31 -2.10 -19.98
C THR A 126 1.13 -2.54 -18.52
N VAL A 127 0.01 -2.18 -17.88
CA VAL A 127 -0.29 -2.52 -16.48
C VAL A 127 -0.20 -4.02 -16.21
N ARG A 128 0.52 -4.42 -15.16
CA ARG A 128 0.79 -5.83 -14.81
C ARG A 128 0.74 -6.05 -13.30
N THR A 129 -0.15 -5.36 -12.60
CA THR A 129 -0.32 -5.36 -11.13
C THR A 129 -0.26 -6.75 -10.50
N THR A 130 -0.91 -7.75 -11.10
CA THR A 130 -0.97 -9.13 -10.59
C THR A 130 0.36 -9.88 -10.69
N ARG A 131 1.37 -9.32 -11.36
CA ARG A 131 2.73 -9.88 -11.46
C ARG A 131 3.67 -9.36 -10.37
N PHE A 132 3.17 -8.56 -9.44
CA PHE A 132 3.94 -8.04 -8.32
C PHE A 132 3.41 -8.55 -6.97
N ALA A 133 4.28 -9.14 -6.16
CA ALA A 133 4.01 -9.27 -4.74
C ALA A 133 4.36 -7.93 -4.07
N ALA A 134 3.31 -7.18 -3.71
CA ALA A 134 3.45 -5.77 -3.37
C ALA A 134 4.02 -5.56 -1.96
N VAL A 135 5.01 -4.67 -1.84
CA VAL A 135 5.74 -4.43 -0.58
C VAL A 135 4.83 -3.88 0.52
N ASP A 136 3.90 -3.00 0.17
CA ASP A 136 2.90 -2.42 1.06
C ASP A 136 1.89 -3.46 1.56
N LEU A 137 1.30 -4.25 0.65
CA LEU A 137 0.37 -5.32 1.01
C LEU A 137 1.00 -6.31 2.00
N ASN A 138 2.20 -6.79 1.69
CA ASN A 138 2.89 -7.75 2.55
C ASN A 138 3.29 -7.15 3.90
N SER A 139 3.63 -5.86 3.95
CA SER A 139 3.87 -5.17 5.22
C SER A 139 2.58 -5.04 6.05
N LEU A 140 1.45 -4.67 5.43
CA LEU A 140 0.18 -4.56 6.13
C LEU A 140 -0.31 -5.92 6.65
N LEU A 141 -0.12 -6.99 5.88
CA LEU A 141 -0.43 -8.35 6.32
C LEU A 141 0.45 -8.80 7.49
N LEU A 142 1.72 -8.38 7.53
CA LEU A 142 2.55 -8.58 8.72
C LEU A 142 1.94 -7.87 9.94
N GLY A 143 1.52 -6.61 9.77
CA GLY A 143 0.85 -5.87 10.84
C GLY A 143 -0.44 -6.56 11.32
N LEU A 144 -1.24 -7.11 10.40
CA LEU A 144 -2.43 -7.91 10.69
C LEU A 144 -2.07 -9.17 11.49
N GLU A 145 -1.07 -9.94 11.06
CA GLU A 145 -0.62 -11.15 11.75
C GLU A 145 -0.09 -10.84 13.16
N GLN A 146 0.69 -9.77 13.31
CA GLN A 146 1.17 -9.28 14.61
C GLN A 146 0.02 -8.86 15.53
N ALA A 147 -1.01 -8.20 15.00
CA ALA A 147 -2.18 -7.77 15.75
C ALA A 147 -3.01 -8.98 16.23
N ILE A 148 -3.24 -9.98 15.36
CA ILE A 148 -3.93 -11.22 15.74
C ILE A 148 -3.15 -11.95 16.83
N ALA A 149 -1.84 -12.13 16.67
CA ALA A 149 -1.00 -12.78 17.67
C ALA A 149 -1.06 -12.04 19.03
N THR A 150 -1.05 -10.72 19.00
CA THR A 150 -1.15 -9.88 20.22
C THR A 150 -2.50 -10.05 20.90
N ASN A 151 -3.60 -9.94 20.15
CA ASN A 151 -4.92 -10.10 20.72
C ASN A 151 -5.13 -11.51 21.28
N CYS A 152 -4.64 -12.54 20.60
CA CYS A 152 -4.73 -13.92 21.07
C CYS A 152 -3.94 -14.13 22.37
N ARG A 153 -2.78 -13.49 22.55
CA ARG A 153 -2.08 -13.47 23.86
C ARG A 153 -2.93 -12.81 24.94
N THR A 154 -3.53 -11.66 24.66
CA THR A 154 -4.40 -10.95 25.62
C THR A 154 -5.64 -11.78 25.99
N LEU A 155 -6.17 -12.56 25.05
CA LEU A 155 -7.30 -13.46 25.26
C LEU A 155 -6.91 -14.83 25.85
N ALA A 156 -5.62 -15.05 26.14
CA ALA A 156 -5.06 -16.33 26.57
C ALA A 156 -5.32 -17.52 25.60
N ASP A 157 -5.53 -17.23 24.31
CA ASP A 157 -5.57 -18.24 23.24
C ASP A 157 -4.15 -18.54 22.76
N THR A 158 -3.47 -19.45 23.46
CA THR A 158 -2.07 -19.80 23.20
C THR A 158 -1.86 -20.41 21.82
N ALA A 159 -2.79 -21.25 21.34
CA ALA A 159 -2.68 -21.90 20.04
C ALA A 159 -2.71 -20.86 18.90
N CYS A 160 -3.68 -19.94 18.95
CA CYS A 160 -3.74 -18.82 17.99
C CYS A 160 -2.49 -17.93 18.09
N ALA A 161 -2.05 -17.59 19.30
CA ALA A 161 -0.88 -16.73 19.50
C ALA A 161 0.40 -17.34 18.91
N THR A 162 0.60 -18.65 19.07
CA THR A 162 1.73 -19.38 18.48
C THR A 162 1.63 -19.43 16.95
N GLU A 163 0.48 -19.79 16.39
CA GLU A 163 0.28 -19.86 14.94
C GLU A 163 0.58 -18.51 14.28
N PHE A 164 -0.07 -17.45 14.74
CA PHE A 164 0.10 -16.12 14.13
C PHE A 164 1.46 -15.51 14.44
N GLY A 165 2.10 -15.88 15.55
CA GLY A 165 3.50 -15.53 15.82
C GLY A 165 4.45 -16.12 14.78
N GLN A 166 4.27 -17.40 14.43
CA GLN A 166 5.07 -18.07 13.39
C GLN A 166 4.81 -17.49 12.00
N ARG A 167 3.54 -17.19 11.68
CA ARG A 167 3.17 -16.54 10.40
C ARG A 167 3.82 -15.16 10.26
N ALA A 168 3.74 -14.33 11.31
CA ALA A 168 4.36 -13.01 11.33
C ALA A 168 5.89 -13.09 11.17
N GLU A 169 6.54 -14.05 11.83
CA GLU A 169 8.00 -14.24 11.68
C GLU A 169 8.36 -14.68 10.25
N ALA A 170 7.64 -15.67 9.70
CA ALA A 170 7.86 -16.14 8.33
C ALA A 170 7.69 -14.99 7.30
N ARG A 171 6.65 -14.15 7.46
CA ARG A 171 6.43 -13.00 6.59
C ARG A 171 7.49 -11.91 6.78
N THR A 172 7.94 -11.68 8.00
CA THR A 172 9.05 -10.75 8.27
C THR A 172 10.30 -11.18 7.51
N GLN A 173 10.65 -12.46 7.54
CA GLN A 173 11.79 -12.99 6.80
C GLN A 173 11.58 -12.89 5.28
N ALA A 174 10.37 -13.18 4.78
CA ALA A 174 10.04 -13.05 3.37
C ALA A 174 10.15 -11.59 2.88
N ILE A 175 9.65 -10.60 3.65
CA ILE A 175 9.81 -9.17 3.34
C ILE A 175 11.29 -8.78 3.30
N ARG A 176 12.06 -9.14 4.34
CA ARG A 176 13.49 -8.81 4.43
C ARG A 176 14.33 -9.37 3.30
N ARG A 177 13.93 -10.52 2.75
CA ARG A 177 14.69 -11.23 1.71
C ARG A 177 14.23 -10.90 0.31
N HIS A 178 12.92 -10.97 0.05
CA HIS A 178 12.37 -11.00 -1.31
C HIS A 178 11.83 -9.65 -1.77
N LEU A 179 11.54 -8.75 -0.82
CA LEU A 179 11.11 -7.38 -1.09
C LEU A 179 12.23 -6.36 -0.87
N TRP A 180 13.48 -6.82 -0.67
CA TRP A 180 14.66 -5.97 -0.51
C TRP A 180 15.55 -6.08 -1.75
N ASN A 181 15.85 -4.96 -2.41
CA ASN A 181 16.66 -4.96 -3.64
C ASN A 181 18.16 -4.68 -3.41
N GLY A 182 18.62 -4.68 -2.16
CA GLY A 182 19.98 -4.30 -1.77
C GLY A 182 20.14 -2.82 -1.40
N ARG A 183 19.16 -1.96 -1.73
CA ARG A 183 19.20 -0.51 -1.46
C ARG A 183 17.98 -0.01 -0.70
N PHE A 184 16.79 -0.49 -1.06
CA PHE A 184 15.51 -0.14 -0.44
C PHE A 184 14.52 -1.30 -0.60
N PHE A 185 13.36 -1.18 0.05
CA PHE A 185 12.29 -2.16 -0.13
C PHE A 185 11.43 -1.83 -1.35
N ALA A 186 11.16 -2.84 -2.17
CA ALA A 186 10.43 -2.70 -3.42
C ALA A 186 9.54 -3.92 -3.66
N ASP A 187 8.64 -3.81 -4.64
CA ASP A 187 7.78 -4.94 -5.01
C ASP A 187 8.60 -6.08 -5.60
N HIS A 188 8.22 -7.32 -5.29
CA HIS A 188 8.84 -8.50 -5.89
C HIS A 188 8.16 -8.80 -7.21
N ASP A 189 8.91 -8.74 -8.30
CA ASP A 189 8.45 -9.10 -9.63
C ASP A 189 8.45 -10.63 -9.77
N LEU A 190 7.25 -11.21 -9.94
CA LEU A 190 7.02 -12.65 -10.00
C LEU A 190 7.51 -13.29 -11.31
N ASP A 191 7.77 -12.51 -12.35
CA ASP A 191 8.33 -13.02 -13.61
C ASP A 191 9.86 -13.10 -13.54
N THR A 192 10.49 -12.10 -12.94
CA THR A 192 11.96 -12.08 -12.80
C THR A 192 12.47 -12.77 -11.52
N GLY A 193 11.58 -12.99 -10.55
CA GLY A 193 11.92 -13.57 -9.25
C GLY A 193 12.76 -12.66 -8.36
N ARG A 194 12.69 -11.33 -8.55
CA ARG A 194 13.53 -10.35 -7.84
C ARG A 194 12.70 -9.13 -7.40
N ALA A 195 13.13 -8.51 -6.30
CA ALA A 195 12.68 -7.17 -5.95
C ALA A 195 13.07 -6.19 -7.07
N ASN A 196 12.11 -5.39 -7.55
CA ASN A 196 12.35 -4.45 -8.63
C ASN A 196 13.16 -3.23 -8.14
N THR A 197 13.50 -2.33 -9.07
CA THR A 197 14.27 -1.11 -8.79
C THR A 197 13.41 0.16 -8.82
N VAL A 198 12.08 0.03 -8.82
CA VAL A 198 11.15 1.15 -8.89
C VAL A 198 10.99 1.73 -7.49
N LEU A 199 11.49 2.94 -7.27
CA LEU A 199 11.36 3.64 -6.01
C LEU A 199 10.00 4.32 -5.91
N THR A 200 9.20 3.90 -4.93
CA THR A 200 7.89 4.48 -4.62
C THR A 200 7.78 4.72 -3.11
N ALA A 201 6.81 5.52 -2.69
CA ALA A 201 6.52 5.72 -1.27
C ALA A 201 6.13 4.42 -0.53
N ALA A 202 5.76 3.35 -1.26
CA ALA A 202 5.51 2.03 -0.68
C ALA A 202 6.74 1.43 0.03
N THR A 203 7.96 1.88 -0.31
CA THR A 203 9.20 1.46 0.37
C THR A 203 9.18 1.72 1.88
N MET A 204 8.32 2.63 2.36
CA MET A 204 8.24 3.00 3.77
C MET A 204 7.36 2.06 4.59
N PHE A 205 6.56 1.20 3.96
CA PHE A 205 5.66 0.29 4.68
C PHE A 205 6.39 -0.74 5.55
N PRO A 206 7.50 -1.38 5.11
CA PRO A 206 8.30 -2.24 5.98
C PRO A 206 8.83 -1.52 7.22
N LEU A 207 9.16 -0.22 7.11
CA LEU A 207 9.58 0.58 8.26
C LEU A 207 8.38 0.91 9.15
N PHE A 208 7.23 1.25 8.58
CA PHE A 208 6.00 1.52 9.33
C PHE A 208 5.60 0.37 10.26
N VAL A 209 5.63 -0.87 9.75
CA VAL A 209 5.28 -2.08 10.53
C VAL A 209 6.46 -2.69 11.30
N GLY A 210 7.66 -2.11 11.21
CA GLY A 210 8.84 -2.60 11.94
C GLY A 210 9.42 -3.90 11.41
N ALA A 211 9.23 -4.20 10.13
CA ALA A 211 9.78 -5.39 9.48
C ALA A 211 11.30 -5.26 9.25
N ALA A 212 11.80 -4.09 8.88
CA ALA A 212 13.20 -3.92 8.44
C ALA A 212 14.21 -4.16 9.57
N THR A 213 15.40 -4.67 9.23
CA THR A 213 16.55 -4.59 10.16
C THR A 213 16.99 -3.13 10.32
N PRO A 214 17.77 -2.77 11.37
CA PRO A 214 18.29 -1.41 11.50
C PRO A 214 19.05 -0.90 10.25
N ASP A 215 19.83 -1.77 9.61
CA ASP A 215 20.61 -1.42 8.42
C ASP A 215 19.72 -1.21 7.20
N GLN A 216 18.75 -2.11 6.98
CA GLN A 216 17.75 -1.95 5.92
C GLN A 216 16.91 -0.69 6.14
N GLY A 217 16.57 -0.37 7.38
CA GLY A 217 15.85 0.86 7.75
C GLY A 217 16.63 2.11 7.37
N ARG A 218 17.92 2.19 7.77
CA ARG A 218 18.78 3.34 7.42
C ARG A 218 19.00 3.47 5.91
N ALA A 219 19.27 2.36 5.23
CA ALA A 219 19.47 2.36 3.78
C ALA A 219 18.19 2.75 3.02
N THR A 220 17.03 2.27 3.46
CA THR A 220 15.73 2.68 2.90
C THR A 220 15.46 4.16 3.10
N ALA A 221 15.67 4.68 4.31
CA ALA A 221 15.47 6.11 4.61
C ALA A 221 16.36 7.00 3.73
N ALA A 222 17.62 6.62 3.54
CA ALA A 222 18.54 7.33 2.64
C ALA A 222 18.08 7.27 1.17
N ALA A 223 17.69 6.09 0.68
CA ALA A 223 17.20 5.91 -0.67
C ALA A 223 15.85 6.61 -0.94
N PHE A 224 15.04 6.82 0.10
CA PHE A 224 13.73 7.45 0.03
C PHE A 224 13.79 8.99 -0.07
N GLN A 225 14.88 9.63 0.34
CA GLN A 225 15.00 11.10 0.36
C GLN A 225 14.65 11.82 -0.95
N PRO A 226 14.96 11.29 -2.15
CA PRO A 226 14.57 11.91 -3.41
C PRO A 226 13.05 12.05 -3.60
N LEU A 227 12.24 11.25 -2.90
CA LEU A 227 10.77 11.37 -2.93
C LEU A 227 10.25 12.49 -2.02
N VAL A 228 11.08 13.14 -1.22
CA VAL A 228 10.65 14.22 -0.31
C VAL A 228 10.75 15.55 -1.02
N GLY A 229 9.64 15.99 -1.61
CA GLY A 229 9.47 17.30 -2.23
C GLY A 229 9.21 18.42 -1.21
N GLU A 230 9.00 19.63 -1.73
CA GLU A 230 8.77 20.83 -0.94
C GLU A 230 7.50 20.81 -0.09
N GLY A 231 6.47 20.08 -0.53
CA GLY A 231 5.16 19.95 0.10
C GLY A 231 4.93 18.61 0.79
N GLY A 232 5.94 17.73 0.88
CA GLY A 232 5.82 16.39 1.45
C GLY A 232 6.36 15.31 0.53
N VAL A 233 5.90 14.08 0.73
CA VAL A 233 6.33 12.88 0.01
C VAL A 233 5.56 12.72 -1.29
N MET A 234 6.30 12.64 -2.40
CA MET A 234 5.81 12.24 -3.72
C MET A 234 5.52 10.73 -3.72
N THR A 235 4.51 10.35 -4.49
CA THR A 235 4.07 8.95 -4.58
C THR A 235 5.13 8.06 -5.26
N THR A 236 5.71 8.55 -6.35
CA THR A 236 6.84 7.96 -7.09
C THR A 236 7.76 9.09 -7.55
N GLY A 237 8.90 8.74 -8.18
CA GLY A 237 9.75 9.70 -8.90
C GLY A 237 9.53 9.64 -10.42
N THR A 238 8.31 9.35 -10.87
CA THR A 238 7.99 9.19 -12.29
C THR A 238 6.73 9.98 -12.64
N PRO A 239 6.82 11.03 -13.48
CA PRO A 239 5.67 11.85 -13.86
C PRO A 239 4.90 11.21 -15.02
N SER A 240 4.13 10.16 -14.73
CA SER A 240 3.38 9.42 -15.75
C SER A 240 2.08 10.11 -16.22
N GLY A 241 1.63 11.13 -15.48
CA GLY A 241 0.29 11.72 -15.64
C GLY A 241 -0.83 10.98 -14.90
N GLN A 242 -0.53 9.83 -14.28
CA GLN A 242 -1.46 9.13 -13.40
C GLN A 242 -1.48 9.76 -12.00
N GLN A 243 -2.56 9.51 -11.25
CA GLN A 243 -2.77 10.18 -9.97
C GLN A 243 -1.87 9.65 -8.83
N TRP A 244 -1.46 8.38 -8.87
CA TRP A 244 -0.54 7.80 -7.89
C TRP A 244 0.91 7.83 -8.39
N ASP A 245 1.36 9.02 -8.80
CA ASP A 245 2.70 9.27 -9.33
C ASP A 245 3.14 10.71 -9.04
N GLU A 246 4.39 11.03 -9.36
CA GLU A 246 4.89 12.41 -9.35
C GLU A 246 3.97 13.33 -10.21
N PRO A 247 3.61 14.54 -9.74
CA PRO A 247 4.09 15.23 -8.54
C PRO A 247 3.21 15.03 -7.30
N ASN A 248 2.24 14.11 -7.35
CA ASN A 248 1.22 14.00 -6.30
C ASN A 248 1.77 13.36 -5.02
N GLY A 249 1.35 13.92 -3.88
CA GLY A 249 1.46 13.35 -2.55
C GLY A 249 0.07 13.12 -1.94
N TRP A 250 -0.06 12.00 -1.23
CA TRP A 250 -1.30 11.55 -0.61
C TRP A 250 -1.14 11.44 0.89
N ALA A 251 -2.14 11.91 1.65
CA ALA A 251 -2.08 11.97 3.12
C ALA A 251 -1.68 10.64 3.79
N PRO A 252 -2.23 9.47 3.38
CA PRO A 252 -1.85 8.19 3.97
C PRO A 252 -0.35 7.89 3.84
N LEU A 253 0.25 8.21 2.69
CA LEU A 253 1.68 7.97 2.43
C LEU A 253 2.58 8.86 3.28
N GLN A 254 2.13 10.09 3.58
CA GLN A 254 2.83 10.97 4.51
C GLN A 254 2.87 10.35 5.92
N TRP A 255 1.72 9.89 6.40
CA TRP A 255 1.60 9.26 7.72
C TRP A 255 2.48 8.02 7.84
N ILE A 256 2.46 7.14 6.84
CA ILE A 256 3.27 5.93 6.77
C ILE A 256 4.77 6.28 6.78
N ALA A 257 5.20 7.24 5.96
CA ALA A 257 6.60 7.67 5.89
C ALA A 257 7.07 8.28 7.22
N ILE A 258 6.33 9.22 7.79
CA ILE A 258 6.66 9.88 9.07
C ILE A 258 6.77 8.84 10.20
N THR A 259 5.79 7.93 10.30
CA THR A 259 5.76 6.90 11.34
C THR A 259 6.91 5.90 11.18
N GLY A 260 7.18 5.47 9.93
CA GLY A 260 8.28 4.57 9.62
C GLY A 260 9.65 5.18 9.94
N LEU A 261 9.90 6.42 9.52
CA LEU A 261 11.15 7.14 9.81
C LEU A 261 11.39 7.29 11.31
N ARG A 262 10.35 7.67 12.07
CA ARG A 262 10.42 7.76 13.54
C ARG A 262 10.75 6.42 14.18
N ARG A 263 10.15 5.32 13.72
CA ARG A 263 10.46 3.98 14.24
C ARG A 263 11.95 3.66 14.10
N TYR A 264 12.58 4.12 13.02
CA TYR A 264 14.00 3.91 12.74
C TYR A 264 14.89 5.12 13.11
N GLN A 265 14.39 5.99 14.00
CA GLN A 265 15.13 7.11 14.61
C GLN A 265 15.58 8.22 13.65
N ASP A 266 15.05 8.29 12.42
CA ASP A 266 15.23 9.44 11.52
C ASP A 266 14.16 10.51 11.79
N THR A 267 14.21 11.07 12.99
CA THR A 267 13.22 12.07 13.45
C THR A 267 13.33 13.39 12.70
N ALA A 268 14.53 13.75 12.22
CA ALA A 268 14.77 14.97 11.46
C ALA A 268 14.03 14.93 10.11
N LEU A 269 14.16 13.84 9.34
CA LEU A 269 13.45 13.69 8.07
C LEU A 269 11.93 13.59 8.29
N ALA A 270 11.50 12.88 9.33
CA ALA A 270 10.09 12.78 9.69
C ALA A 270 9.47 14.15 10.01
N THR A 271 10.16 14.99 10.79
CA THR A 271 9.72 16.35 11.12
C THR A 271 9.70 17.24 9.88
N ARG A 272 10.70 17.12 8.98
CA ARG A 272 10.71 17.85 7.71
C ARG A 272 9.48 17.54 6.87
N ILE A 273 9.15 16.26 6.70
CA ILE A 273 7.96 15.82 5.94
C ILE A 273 6.68 16.33 6.59
N ARG A 274 6.54 16.17 7.92
CA ARG A 274 5.38 16.66 8.68
C ARG A 274 5.16 18.15 8.45
N THR A 275 6.19 18.96 8.64
CA THR A 275 6.12 20.42 8.51
C THR A 275 5.78 20.83 7.08
N ALA A 276 6.43 20.24 6.09
CA ALA A 276 6.17 20.50 4.66
C ALA A 276 4.73 20.18 4.27
N TRP A 277 4.23 19.01 4.68
CA TRP A 277 2.85 18.58 4.40
C TRP A 277 1.82 19.50 5.04
N LEU A 278 1.96 19.78 6.34
CA LEU A 278 1.03 20.67 7.05
C LEU A 278 1.02 22.09 6.47
N ALA A 279 2.17 22.61 6.05
CA ALA A 279 2.25 23.90 5.39
C ALA A 279 1.53 23.91 4.03
N GLY A 280 1.68 22.85 3.23
CA GLY A 280 0.96 22.69 1.96
C GLY A 280 -0.55 22.62 2.13
N VAL A 281 -1.02 21.80 3.08
CA VAL A 281 -2.44 21.69 3.42
C VAL A 281 -3.00 23.01 3.92
N GLN A 282 -2.27 23.70 4.82
CA GLN A 282 -2.70 24.99 5.37
C GLN A 282 -2.77 26.08 4.30
N ARG A 283 -1.83 26.10 3.35
CA ARG A 283 -1.84 27.06 2.23
C ARG A 283 -3.10 26.89 1.40
N GLU A 284 -3.43 25.66 1.03
CA GLU A 284 -4.65 25.38 0.26
C GLU A 284 -5.90 25.74 1.05
N TYR A 285 -5.96 25.35 2.32
CA TYR A 285 -7.10 25.69 3.19
C TYR A 285 -7.30 27.21 3.33
N ALA A 286 -6.22 27.98 3.44
CA ALA A 286 -6.30 29.45 3.50
C ALA A 286 -6.79 30.07 2.18
N ALA A 287 -6.50 29.44 1.03
CA ALA A 287 -6.88 29.92 -0.29
C ALA A 287 -8.32 29.55 -0.67
N SER A 288 -8.75 28.32 -0.38
CA SER A 288 -10.03 27.77 -0.87
C SER A 288 -11.04 27.45 0.24
N GLY A 289 -10.62 27.41 1.50
CA GLY A 289 -11.44 26.95 2.63
C GLY A 289 -11.62 25.43 2.67
N LYS A 290 -10.84 24.66 1.89
CA LYS A 290 -11.04 23.22 1.69
C LYS A 290 -9.77 22.41 1.94
N LEU A 291 -9.95 21.13 2.25
CA LEU A 291 -8.92 20.09 2.19
C LEU A 291 -9.23 19.18 1.01
N LEU A 292 -8.19 18.72 0.32
CA LEU A 292 -8.31 17.97 -0.94
C LEU A 292 -7.91 16.51 -0.78
N GLU A 293 -8.29 15.69 -1.75
CA GLU A 293 -7.91 14.27 -1.85
C GLU A 293 -6.38 14.10 -1.94
N LYS A 294 -5.74 14.90 -2.80
CA LYS A 294 -4.30 14.84 -3.09
C LYS A 294 -3.71 16.21 -3.44
N TYR A 295 -2.39 16.35 -3.27
CA TYR A 295 -1.66 17.62 -3.42
C TYR A 295 -0.46 17.42 -4.34
N ASP A 296 -0.15 18.42 -5.17
CA ASP A 296 1.14 18.52 -5.82
C ASP A 296 2.16 18.96 -4.76
N VAL A 297 3.06 18.04 -4.40
CA VAL A 297 4.05 18.27 -3.34
C VAL A 297 5.38 18.80 -3.88
N VAL A 298 5.49 19.05 -5.19
CA VAL A 298 6.65 19.71 -5.80
C VAL A 298 6.39 21.22 -5.85
N GLU A 299 5.23 21.63 -6.38
CA GLU A 299 4.84 23.03 -6.55
C GLU A 299 3.92 23.57 -5.43
N ARG A 300 3.53 22.72 -4.46
CA ARG A 300 2.66 23.05 -3.31
C ARG A 300 1.29 23.60 -3.72
N LYS A 301 0.64 22.96 -4.69
CA LYS A 301 -0.69 23.33 -5.22
C LYS A 301 -1.65 22.12 -5.19
N PRO A 302 -2.95 22.29 -5.55
CA PRO A 302 -3.84 21.14 -5.73
C PRO A 302 -3.25 20.09 -6.69
N GLY A 303 -3.35 18.80 -6.32
CA GLY A 303 -2.91 17.70 -7.17
C GLY A 303 -3.89 17.41 -8.32
N GLY A 304 -3.52 16.46 -9.19
CA GLY A 304 -4.31 16.11 -10.38
C GLY A 304 -3.97 14.75 -10.98
N GLY A 305 -4.27 14.55 -12.27
CA GLY A 305 -4.00 13.30 -13.00
C GLY A 305 -5.03 12.20 -12.78
N GLY A 306 -4.89 11.11 -13.52
CA GLY A 306 -5.82 9.97 -13.50
C GLY A 306 -7.13 10.20 -14.27
N GLU A 307 -8.16 9.41 -13.95
CA GLU A 307 -9.42 9.33 -14.71
C GLU A 307 -10.47 10.38 -14.28
N TYR A 308 -10.27 11.07 -13.14
CA TYR A 308 -11.26 11.99 -12.58
C TYR A 308 -10.62 13.23 -11.91
N PRO A 309 -11.37 14.35 -11.79
CA PRO A 309 -10.88 15.57 -11.14
C PRO A 309 -10.54 15.36 -9.65
N ASN A 310 -9.66 16.19 -9.09
CA ASN A 310 -9.36 16.17 -7.65
C ASN A 310 -10.64 16.40 -6.81
N GLN A 311 -10.78 15.68 -5.69
CA GLN A 311 -12.00 15.69 -4.87
C GLN A 311 -11.84 16.56 -3.62
N ASP A 312 -12.93 17.23 -3.24
CA ASP A 312 -13.02 18.08 -2.06
C ASP A 312 -13.42 17.26 -0.82
N GLY A 313 -12.87 17.60 0.34
CA GLY A 313 -13.27 17.02 1.63
C GLY A 313 -12.13 16.99 2.62
N PHE A 314 -11.13 16.10 2.52
CA PHE A 314 -11.27 14.71 2.11
C PHE A 314 -10.86 13.84 3.31
N GLY A 315 -11.60 12.76 3.59
CA GLY A 315 -11.57 12.06 4.89
C GLY A 315 -10.17 11.73 5.42
N TRP A 316 -9.28 11.14 4.60
CA TRP A 316 -7.91 10.83 5.04
C TRP A 316 -7.05 12.08 5.26
N THR A 317 -7.26 13.15 4.49
CA THR A 317 -6.45 14.37 4.58
C THR A 317 -6.78 15.05 5.89
N ASN A 318 -8.06 15.07 6.24
CA ASN A 318 -8.56 15.62 7.49
C ASN A 318 -8.03 14.81 8.67
N GLY A 319 -8.13 13.48 8.59
CA GLY A 319 -7.64 12.58 9.63
C GLY A 319 -6.14 12.70 9.89
N VAL A 320 -5.32 12.61 8.85
CA VAL A 320 -3.86 12.72 8.94
C VAL A 320 -3.44 14.11 9.41
N THR A 321 -4.02 15.18 8.86
CA THR A 321 -3.74 16.56 9.30
C THR A 321 -4.04 16.74 10.78
N ARG A 322 -5.20 16.26 11.26
CA ARG A 322 -5.56 16.34 12.69
C ARG A 322 -4.60 15.55 13.56
N ALA A 323 -4.21 14.34 13.14
CA ALA A 323 -3.26 13.51 13.88
C ALA A 323 -1.89 14.20 13.99
N LEU A 324 -1.36 14.72 12.88
CA LEU A 324 -0.05 15.40 12.84
C LEU A 324 -0.03 16.74 13.59
N LEU A 325 -1.15 17.46 13.64
CA LEU A 325 -1.28 18.69 14.45
C LEU A 325 -1.35 18.41 15.95
N ALA A 326 -1.90 17.25 16.35
CA ALA A 326 -2.00 16.86 17.76
C ALA A 326 -0.65 16.39 18.35
N GLU A 327 0.35 16.13 17.51
CA GLU A 327 1.70 15.78 17.95
C GLU A 327 2.42 17.03 18.49
N THR A 328 2.89 16.96 19.74
CA THR A 328 3.77 17.98 20.31
C THR A 328 5.08 18.03 19.49
N PRO A 329 5.63 19.23 19.20
CA PRO A 329 6.89 19.40 18.49
C PRO A 329 8.05 18.59 19.08
#